data_AF-A0A8H7XM47-F1
#
_entry.id   AF-A0A8H7XM47-F1
#
_cell.length_a   1.000
_cell.length_b   1.000
_cell.length_c   1.000
_cell.angle_alpha   90.00
_cell.angle_beta   90.00
_cell.angle_gamma   90.00
#
_symmetry.space_group_name_H-M   'P 1'
#
loop_
_entity.id
_entity.type
_entity.pdbx_description
1 polymer ?
#
loop_
_entity_poly.entity_id
_entity_poly.type
_entity_poly.pdbx_seq_one_letter_code
_entity_poly.pdbx_strand_id
1 'polypeptide(L)'
;MFNPIRAALYALLFPLSVVLLGLTGYRIHYTKSLRNGDILTSNSHFYDPIIVELLVTSILALLISAWFLASILGKLRNPLSKYISEHMSLFVIWVMFLVGAAIMTHKWLHLKHCRGHYKVCRILETIKAFSWMCFILSTFLILASLLSMLTRKRTLSDPVYGGNEYGTYPETRQARSVGATTGGGTTTTAYNNVQPTAHNVGSTPVAAGTTGVAGNTVQTAALPAHTTTVPAHPTTVPGHPVPAHATAIQGHSVQGPAIVHTHEV
;
A
#
# COMPACT_ATOMS: atom_id res chain seq x y z
N MET A 1 18.69 -1.12 14.39
CA MET A 1 19.22 -1.20 13.02
C MET A 1 18.08 -1.28 12.02
N PHE A 2 17.83 -0.17 11.33
CA PHE A 2 16.92 -0.11 10.19
C PHE A 2 17.41 -1.08 9.09
N ASN A 3 16.50 -1.80 8.44
CA ASN A 3 16.81 -2.58 7.25
C ASN A 3 16.60 -1.67 6.04
N PRO A 4 17.64 -0.94 5.54
CA PRO A 4 17.47 0.04 4.46
C PRO A 4 16.93 -0.61 3.18
N ILE A 5 17.27 -1.87 2.94
CA ILE A 5 16.76 -2.67 1.81
C ILE A 5 15.24 -2.75 1.85
N ARG A 6 14.63 -2.99 3.01
CA ARG A 6 13.17 -3.08 3.14
C ARG A 6 12.51 -1.72 2.88
N ALA A 7 13.08 -0.65 3.43
CA ALA A 7 12.58 0.71 3.19
C ALA A 7 12.69 1.10 1.70
N ALA A 8 13.79 0.76 1.04
CA ALA A 8 14.00 0.99 -0.38
C ALA A 8 12.99 0.21 -1.24
N LEU A 9 12.71 -1.05 -0.91
CA LEU A 9 11.72 -1.86 -1.63
C LEU A 9 10.29 -1.28 -1.51
N TYR A 10 9.88 -0.83 -0.32
CA TYR A 10 8.60 -0.12 -0.16
C TYR A 10 8.57 1.20 -0.94
N ALA A 11 9.68 1.96 -0.91
CA ALA A 11 9.83 3.20 -1.65
C ALA A 11 9.83 3.00 -3.17
N LEU A 12 10.20 1.82 -3.68
CA LEU A 12 10.08 1.45 -5.10
C LEU A 12 8.67 0.95 -5.45
N LEU A 13 8.04 0.18 -4.56
CA LEU A 13 6.69 -0.33 -4.76
C LEU A 13 5.65 0.81 -4.80
N PHE A 14 5.85 1.86 -4.01
CA PHE A 14 4.98 3.04 -3.95
C PHE A 14 4.80 3.73 -5.32
N PRO A 15 5.86 4.29 -5.96
CA PRO A 15 5.72 4.94 -7.27
C PRO A 15 5.28 3.97 -8.36
N LEU A 16 5.68 2.69 -8.29
CA LEU A 16 5.23 1.69 -9.25
C LEU A 16 3.71 1.48 -9.18
N SER A 17 3.15 1.47 -7.97
CA SER A 17 1.71 1.39 -7.74
C SER A 17 0.99 2.66 -8.22
N VAL A 18 1.59 3.85 -8.05
CA VAL A 18 1.04 5.10 -8.62
C VAL A 18 0.97 5.03 -10.14
N VAL A 19 2.03 4.53 -10.79
CA VAL A 19 2.07 4.38 -12.25
C VAL A 19 1.00 3.38 -12.72
N LEU A 20 0.86 2.24 -12.04
CA LEU A 20 -0.18 1.26 -12.37
C LEU A 20 -1.60 1.82 -12.20
N LEU A 21 -1.84 2.59 -11.12
CA LEU A 21 -3.10 3.27 -10.89
C LEU A 21 -3.41 4.30 -11.99
N GLY A 22 -2.40 5.09 -12.40
CA GLY A 22 -2.53 6.07 -13.48
C GLY A 22 -2.84 5.41 -14.83
N LEU A 23 -2.15 4.32 -15.19
CA LEU A 23 -2.37 3.61 -16.45
C LEU A 23 -3.74 2.91 -16.50
N THR A 24 -4.16 2.27 -15.39
CA THR A 24 -5.50 1.63 -15.29
C THR A 24 -6.62 2.67 -15.31
N GLY A 25 -6.46 3.79 -14.59
CA GLY A 25 -7.40 4.92 -14.63
C GLY A 25 -7.51 5.56 -16.01
N TYR A 26 -6.38 5.77 -16.71
CA TYR A 26 -6.36 6.27 -18.08
C TYR A 26 -7.14 5.35 -19.03
N ARG A 27 -6.98 4.03 -18.90
CA ARG A 27 -7.73 3.06 -19.71
C ARG A 27 -9.24 3.15 -19.45
N ILE A 28 -9.67 3.27 -18.19
CA ILE A 28 -11.10 3.42 -17.85
C ILE A 28 -11.67 4.73 -18.39
N HIS A 29 -10.92 5.82 -18.30
CA HIS A 29 -11.33 7.10 -18.88
C HIS A 29 -11.45 7.01 -20.40
N TYR A 30 -10.49 6.35 -21.06
CA TYR A 30 -10.53 6.10 -22.49
C TYR A 30 -11.76 5.30 -22.88
N THR A 31 -12.04 4.16 -22.22
CA THR A 31 -13.21 3.33 -22.57
C THR A 31 -14.55 4.03 -22.35
N LYS A 32 -14.64 4.94 -21.38
CA LYS A 32 -15.85 5.76 -21.17
C LYS A 32 -16.03 6.88 -22.19
N SER A 33 -14.94 7.35 -22.81
CA SER A 33 -14.98 8.46 -23.76
C SER A 33 -15.44 8.02 -25.17
N LEU A 34 -15.31 6.73 -25.50
CA LEU A 34 -15.78 6.22 -26.79
C LEU A 34 -17.30 6.02 -26.79
N ARG A 35 -18.03 6.95 -27.40
CA ARG A 35 -19.49 6.86 -27.62
C ARG A 35 -19.92 5.81 -28.65
N ASN A 36 -19.03 5.38 -29.55
CA ASN A 36 -19.38 4.59 -30.74
C ASN A 36 -18.81 3.15 -30.74
N GLY A 37 -18.54 2.58 -29.56
CA GLY A 37 -17.94 1.25 -29.43
C GLY A 37 -16.43 1.24 -29.75
N ASP A 38 -15.74 0.20 -29.30
CA ASP A 38 -14.32 -0.02 -29.61
C ASP A 38 -14.21 -0.96 -30.83
N ILE A 39 -13.17 -0.83 -31.63
CA ILE A 39 -12.91 -1.70 -32.80
C ILE A 39 -12.75 -3.18 -32.38
N LEU A 40 -12.47 -3.40 -31.09
CA LEU A 40 -12.32 -4.72 -30.46
C LEU A 40 -13.62 -5.28 -29.87
N THR A 41 -14.70 -4.49 -29.77
CA THR A 41 -15.98 -4.93 -29.24
C THR A 41 -17.12 -4.14 -29.86
N SER A 42 -17.94 -4.80 -30.67
CA SER A 42 -19.09 -4.18 -31.35
C SER A 42 -20.29 -3.91 -30.41
N ASN A 43 -20.12 -4.06 -29.09
CA ASN A 43 -21.20 -3.93 -28.11
C ASN A 43 -21.02 -2.67 -27.25
N SER A 44 -22.11 -1.97 -26.99
CA SER A 44 -22.14 -0.57 -26.54
C SER A 44 -21.73 -0.31 -25.08
N HIS A 45 -21.32 -1.31 -24.31
CA HIS A 45 -20.78 -1.12 -22.95
C HIS A 45 -19.82 -2.26 -22.58
N PHE A 46 -18.52 -2.09 -22.86
CA PHE A 46 -17.49 -3.05 -22.45
C PHE A 46 -16.83 -2.60 -21.15
N TYR A 47 -17.17 -3.28 -20.05
CA TYR A 47 -16.48 -3.14 -18.78
C TYR A 47 -15.54 -4.33 -18.59
N ASP A 48 -14.24 -4.06 -18.40
CA ASP A 48 -13.23 -5.09 -18.25
C ASP A 48 -12.91 -5.31 -16.77
N PRO A 49 -13.44 -6.36 -16.13
CA PRO A 49 -13.33 -6.56 -14.68
C PRO A 49 -11.87 -6.67 -14.22
N ILE A 50 -10.97 -7.15 -15.08
CA ILE A 50 -9.54 -7.30 -14.74
C ILE A 50 -8.85 -5.96 -14.50
N ILE A 51 -9.24 -4.90 -15.21
CA ILE A 51 -8.64 -3.58 -15.03
C ILE A 51 -9.05 -3.00 -13.69
N VAL A 52 -10.26 -3.32 -13.25
CA VAL A 52 -10.81 -2.83 -11.98
C VAL A 52 -10.16 -3.58 -10.82
N GLU A 53 -9.93 -4.88 -10.97
CA GLU A 53 -9.15 -5.67 -10.02
C GLU A 53 -7.74 -5.10 -9.84
N LEU A 54 -7.04 -4.79 -10.93
CA LEU A 54 -5.70 -4.16 -10.87
C LEU A 54 -5.74 -2.75 -10.29
N LEU A 55 -6.79 -1.98 -10.57
CA LEU A 55 -7.00 -0.66 -9.99
C LEU A 55 -7.15 -0.76 -8.47
N VAL A 56 -8.05 -1.63 -7.98
CA VAL A 56 -8.26 -1.84 -6.54
C VAL A 56 -6.97 -2.34 -5.87
N THR A 57 -6.28 -3.28 -6.52
CA THR A 57 -5.00 -3.81 -6.03
C THR A 57 -3.94 -2.72 -5.91
N SER A 58 -3.83 -1.82 -6.89
CA SER A 58 -2.87 -0.71 -6.86
C SER A 58 -3.19 0.31 -5.76
N ILE A 59 -4.47 0.61 -5.50
CA ILE A 59 -4.89 1.47 -4.38
C ILE A 59 -4.51 0.83 -3.05
N LEU A 60 -4.80 -0.46 -2.88
CA LEU A 60 -4.49 -1.18 -1.65
C LEU A 60 -2.96 -1.22 -1.42
N ALA A 61 -2.18 -1.47 -2.48
CA ALA A 61 -0.72 -1.43 -2.42
C ALA A 61 -0.18 -0.04 -2.06
N LEU A 62 -0.78 1.04 -2.57
CA LEU A 62 -0.42 2.42 -2.20
C LEU A 62 -0.68 2.72 -0.73
N LEU A 63 -1.86 2.38 -0.23
CA LEU A 63 -2.22 2.63 1.17
C LEU A 63 -1.32 1.84 2.12
N ILE A 64 -1.09 0.56 1.83
CA ILE A 64 -0.26 -0.31 2.68
C ILE A 64 1.21 0.12 2.61
N SER A 65 1.76 0.43 1.42
CA SER A 65 3.14 0.90 1.30
C SER A 65 3.35 2.27 1.97
N ALA A 66 2.43 3.21 1.80
CA ALA A 66 2.49 4.52 2.47
C ALA A 66 2.39 4.37 4.00
N TRP A 67 1.51 3.50 4.48
CA TRP A 67 1.36 3.19 5.91
C TRP A 67 2.65 2.62 6.51
N PHE A 68 3.28 1.64 5.86
CA PHE A 68 4.54 1.07 6.34
C PHE A 68 5.70 2.06 6.24
N LEU A 69 5.76 2.87 5.18
CA LEU A 69 6.76 3.92 5.04
C LEU A 69 6.62 4.96 6.16
N ALA A 70 5.39 5.42 6.45
CA ALA A 70 5.10 6.34 7.55
C ALA A 70 5.45 5.74 8.92
N SER A 71 5.20 4.45 9.10
CA SER A 71 5.59 3.70 10.31
C SER A 71 7.11 3.64 10.46
N ILE A 72 7.86 3.40 9.37
CA ILE A 72 9.34 3.39 9.38
C ILE A 72 9.91 4.78 9.67
N LEU A 73 9.30 5.84 9.14
CA LEU A 73 9.73 7.23 9.39
C LEU A 73 9.44 7.71 10.82
N GLY A 74 8.85 6.88 11.68
CA GLY A 74 8.65 7.18 13.11
C GLY A 74 7.57 8.23 13.39
N LYS A 75 6.79 8.65 12.38
CA LYS A 75 5.70 9.62 12.56
C LYS A 75 4.48 9.03 13.26
N LEU A 76 4.27 7.72 13.20
CA LEU A 76 3.16 7.04 13.86
C LEU A 76 3.66 5.94 14.79
N ARG A 77 3.50 6.14 16.09
CA ARG A 77 3.81 5.17 17.14
C ARG A 77 2.63 4.22 17.35
N ASN A 78 2.31 3.44 16.31
CA ASN A 78 1.13 2.57 16.33
C ASN A 78 1.46 1.17 16.91
N PRO A 79 0.72 0.69 17.94
CA PRO A 79 0.95 -0.62 18.56
C PRO A 79 0.58 -1.81 17.65
N LEU A 80 -0.03 -1.54 16.50
CA LEU A 80 -0.43 -2.55 15.50
C LEU A 80 0.73 -3.03 14.60
N SER A 81 1.96 -2.54 14.82
CA SER A 81 3.13 -2.97 14.03
C SER A 81 3.70 -4.31 14.52
N LYS A 82 2.90 -5.38 14.44
CA LYS A 82 3.39 -6.76 14.62
C LYS A 82 3.96 -7.31 13.31
N TYR A 83 4.95 -8.20 13.37
CA TYR A 83 5.53 -8.81 12.16
C TYR A 83 4.50 -9.62 11.36
N ILE A 84 3.54 -10.23 12.06
CA ILE A 84 2.46 -11.01 11.45
C ILE A 84 1.57 -10.12 10.57
N SER A 85 1.15 -8.94 11.05
CA SER A 85 0.29 -8.06 10.25
C SER A 85 1.01 -7.51 9.03
N GLU A 86 2.32 -7.24 9.14
CA GLU A 86 3.16 -6.90 7.99
C GLU A 86 3.14 -8.02 6.94
N HIS A 87 3.44 -9.26 7.33
CA HIS A 87 3.46 -10.39 6.40
C HIS A 87 2.07 -10.70 5.80
N MET A 88 1.02 -10.67 6.60
CA MET A 88 -0.35 -10.94 6.13
C MET A 88 -0.77 -9.92 5.06
N SER A 89 -0.51 -8.63 5.30
CA SER A 89 -0.83 -7.59 4.32
C SER A 89 -0.02 -7.71 3.02
N LEU A 90 1.28 -8.01 3.11
CA LEU A 90 2.13 -8.27 1.95
C LEU A 90 1.70 -9.52 1.17
N PHE A 91 1.30 -10.57 1.87
CA PHE A 91 0.83 -11.82 1.26
C PHE A 91 -0.47 -11.59 0.48
N VAL A 92 -1.42 -10.82 1.03
CA VAL A 92 -2.67 -10.47 0.32
C VAL A 92 -2.37 -9.67 -0.95
N ILE A 93 -1.52 -8.63 -0.87
CA ILE A 93 -1.09 -7.86 -2.04
C ILE A 93 -0.40 -8.76 -3.07
N TRP A 94 0.45 -9.68 -2.62
CA TRP A 94 1.18 -10.60 -3.48
C TRP A 94 0.25 -11.50 -4.28
N VAL A 95 -0.76 -12.10 -3.63
CA VAL A 95 -1.77 -12.93 -4.31
C VAL A 95 -2.57 -12.10 -5.31
N MET A 96 -3.03 -10.91 -4.92
CA MET A 96 -3.81 -10.04 -5.81
C MET A 96 -3.02 -9.63 -7.06
N PHE A 97 -1.73 -9.29 -6.94
CA PHE A 97 -0.88 -9.00 -8.10
C PHE A 97 -0.64 -10.24 -8.97
N LEU A 98 -0.47 -11.42 -8.38
CA LEU A 98 -0.28 -12.67 -9.13
C LEU A 98 -1.52 -12.98 -9.98
N VAL A 99 -2.71 -12.94 -9.38
CA VAL A 99 -3.98 -13.23 -10.07
C VAL A 99 -4.23 -12.21 -11.17
N GLY A 100 -4.07 -10.91 -10.86
CA GLY A 100 -4.21 -9.83 -11.84
C GLY A 100 -3.24 -9.97 -13.03
N ALA A 101 -1.98 -10.31 -12.76
CA ALA A 101 -0.97 -10.50 -13.80
C ALA A 101 -1.26 -11.76 -14.66
N ALA A 102 -1.67 -12.87 -14.04
CA ALA A 102 -1.97 -14.12 -14.72
C ALA A 102 -3.16 -13.97 -15.69
N ILE A 103 -4.28 -13.42 -15.21
CA ILE A 103 -5.49 -13.21 -16.03
C ILE A 103 -5.18 -12.24 -17.18
N MET A 104 -4.43 -11.17 -16.90
CA MET A 104 -4.01 -10.22 -17.93
C MET A 104 -3.13 -10.89 -18.99
N THR A 105 -2.20 -11.78 -18.62
CA THR A 105 -1.39 -12.49 -19.62
C THR A 105 -2.21 -13.42 -20.50
N HIS A 106 -3.23 -14.07 -19.95
CA HIS A 106 -4.04 -15.05 -20.67
C HIS A 106 -4.95 -14.40 -21.73
N LYS A 107 -5.63 -13.29 -21.37
CA LYS A 107 -6.56 -12.60 -22.28
C LYS A 107 -5.86 -11.93 -23.48
N TRP A 108 -4.60 -11.58 -23.30
CA TRP A 108 -3.88 -10.65 -24.18
C TRP A 108 -2.59 -11.29 -24.74
N LEU A 109 -2.62 -12.60 -24.99
CA LEU A 109 -1.43 -13.33 -25.46
C LEU A 109 -1.04 -12.93 -26.91
N HIS A 110 -2.01 -12.58 -27.75
CA HIS A 110 -1.82 -12.37 -29.19
C HIS A 110 -1.63 -10.89 -29.63
N LEU A 111 -1.30 -9.96 -28.71
CA LEU A 111 -1.16 -8.53 -29.06
C LEU A 111 0.00 -8.20 -30.02
N LYS A 112 0.86 -9.17 -30.36
CA LYS A 112 1.95 -8.95 -31.32
C LYS A 112 1.45 -8.36 -32.64
N HIS A 113 0.25 -8.74 -33.09
CA HIS A 113 -0.34 -8.24 -34.33
C HIS A 113 -0.85 -6.79 -34.22
N CYS A 114 -1.27 -6.34 -33.03
CA CYS A 114 -1.82 -5.00 -32.82
C CYS A 114 -0.77 -3.91 -32.56
N ARG A 115 0.50 -4.29 -32.33
CA ARG A 115 1.59 -3.39 -31.94
C ARG A 115 1.89 -2.29 -32.97
N GLY A 116 1.62 -2.54 -34.24
CA GLY A 116 1.97 -1.63 -35.35
C GLY A 116 1.02 -0.44 -35.52
N HIS A 117 -0.27 -0.60 -35.24
CA HIS A 117 -1.29 0.36 -35.69
C HIS A 117 -2.01 1.13 -34.56
N TYR A 118 -2.08 0.61 -33.33
CA TYR A 118 -2.92 1.20 -32.29
C TYR A 118 -2.13 1.57 -31.01
N LYS A 119 -2.25 2.83 -30.59
CA LYS A 119 -1.63 3.34 -29.34
C LYS A 119 -2.14 2.58 -28.09
N VAL A 120 -3.38 2.10 -28.13
CA VAL A 120 -4.03 1.36 -27.03
C VAL A 120 -3.28 0.07 -26.70
N CYS A 121 -2.86 -0.69 -27.72
CA CYS A 121 -2.14 -1.95 -27.54
C CYS A 121 -0.80 -1.77 -26.82
N ARG A 122 -0.13 -0.62 -27.01
CA ARG A 122 1.11 -0.28 -26.28
C ARG A 122 0.85 -0.05 -24.79
N ILE A 123 -0.29 0.55 -24.43
CA ILE A 123 -0.67 0.79 -23.03
C ILE A 123 -1.02 -0.52 -22.33
N LEU A 124 -1.74 -1.44 -22.98
CA LEU A 124 -2.00 -2.75 -22.38
C LEU A 124 -0.71 -3.53 -22.14
N GLU A 125 0.24 -3.44 -23.06
CA GLU A 125 1.55 -4.07 -22.90
C GLU A 125 2.33 -3.49 -21.71
N THR A 126 2.29 -2.16 -21.49
CA THR A 126 2.93 -1.55 -20.33
C THR A 126 2.25 -1.96 -19.04
N ILE A 127 0.91 -1.97 -18.95
CA ILE A 127 0.20 -2.42 -17.75
C ILE A 127 0.59 -3.85 -17.39
N LYS A 128 0.69 -4.74 -18.39
CA LYS A 128 1.15 -6.13 -18.19
C LYS A 128 2.57 -6.18 -17.65
N ALA A 129 3.49 -5.40 -18.19
CA ALA A 129 4.87 -5.37 -17.69
C ALA A 129 4.93 -4.85 -16.25
N PHE A 130 4.21 -3.76 -15.96
CA PHE A 130 4.16 -3.17 -14.63
C PHE A 130 3.52 -4.08 -13.59
N SER A 131 2.48 -4.85 -13.94
CA SER A 131 1.87 -5.82 -13.01
C SER A 131 2.85 -6.92 -12.61
N TRP A 132 3.61 -7.47 -13.56
CA TRP A 132 4.67 -8.44 -13.26
C TRP A 132 5.80 -7.85 -12.42
N MET A 133 6.18 -6.59 -12.66
CA MET A 133 7.17 -5.90 -11.84
C MET A 133 6.69 -5.70 -10.39
N CYS A 134 5.42 -5.31 -10.19
CA CYS A 134 4.81 -5.22 -8.86
C CYS A 134 4.79 -6.58 -8.14
N PHE A 135 4.46 -7.66 -8.86
CA PHE A 135 4.49 -9.02 -8.33
C PHE A 135 5.89 -9.45 -7.88
N ILE A 136 6.90 -9.23 -8.73
CA ILE A 136 8.30 -9.56 -8.42
C ILE A 136 8.81 -8.73 -7.22
N LEU A 137 8.55 -7.41 -7.20
CA LEU A 137 8.91 -6.56 -6.06
C LEU A 137 8.22 -7.00 -4.76
N SER A 138 6.95 -7.38 -4.83
CA SER A 138 6.21 -7.91 -3.66
C SER A 138 6.82 -9.22 -3.16
N THR A 139 7.28 -10.08 -4.08
CA THR A 139 8.00 -11.33 -3.73
C THR A 139 9.32 -11.02 -3.02
N PHE A 140 10.10 -10.07 -3.53
CA PHE A 140 11.33 -9.63 -2.87
C PHE A 140 11.08 -8.99 -1.49
N LEU A 141 9.99 -8.25 -1.31
CA LEU A 141 9.57 -7.71 -0.01
C LEU A 141 9.28 -8.82 1.00
N ILE A 142 8.48 -9.81 0.61
CA ILE A 142 8.19 -10.97 1.47
C ILE A 142 9.49 -11.69 1.82
N LEU A 143 10.34 -11.98 0.84
CA LEU A 143 11.61 -12.68 1.07
C LEU A 143 12.57 -11.90 1.97
N ALA A 144 12.73 -10.58 1.74
CA ALA A 144 13.57 -9.73 2.59
C ALA A 144 13.04 -9.63 4.02
N SER A 145 11.71 -9.64 4.20
CA SER A 145 11.06 -9.66 5.51
C SER A 145 11.30 -10.99 6.23
N LEU A 146 11.14 -12.12 5.53
CA LEU A 146 11.41 -13.46 6.05
C LEU A 146 12.89 -13.64 6.41
N LEU A 147 13.82 -13.23 5.53
CA LEU A 147 15.26 -13.27 5.81
C LEU A 147 15.63 -12.44 7.04
N SER A 148 15.00 -11.27 7.21
CA SER A 148 15.20 -10.43 8.41
C SER A 148 14.68 -11.10 9.69
N MET A 149 13.62 -11.91 9.59
CA MET A 149 13.09 -12.69 10.69
C MET A 149 14.01 -13.88 11.03
N LEU A 150 14.42 -14.64 10.02
CA LEU A 150 15.28 -15.82 10.14
C LEU A 150 16.66 -15.49 10.72
N THR A 151 17.29 -14.42 10.23
CA THR A 151 18.61 -13.97 10.73
C THR A 151 18.58 -13.55 12.19
N ARG A 152 17.42 -13.12 12.71
CA ARG A 152 17.28 -12.64 14.09
C ARG A 152 16.68 -13.66 15.05
N LYS A 153 16.35 -14.88 14.59
CA LYS A 153 15.70 -15.95 15.37
C LYS A 153 14.51 -15.45 16.23
N ARG A 154 13.74 -14.48 15.72
CA ARG A 154 12.62 -13.88 16.45
C ARG A 154 11.37 -14.74 16.34
N THR A 155 10.54 -14.68 17.38
CA THR A 155 9.20 -15.29 17.31
C THR A 155 8.24 -14.37 16.56
N LEU A 156 7.23 -14.96 15.91
CA LEU A 156 6.25 -14.22 15.09
C LEU A 156 5.47 -13.15 15.88
N SER A 157 5.39 -13.30 17.21
CA SER A 157 4.70 -12.38 18.12
C SER A 157 5.52 -11.17 18.54
N ASP A 158 6.83 -11.15 18.29
CA ASP A 158 7.69 -10.08 18.76
C ASP A 158 7.38 -8.74 18.05
N PRO A 159 7.46 -7.60 18.77
CA PRO A 159 7.24 -6.29 18.16
C PRO A 159 8.31 -5.96 17.10
N VAL A 160 7.88 -5.36 15.98
CA VAL A 160 8.75 -5.01 14.83
C VAL A 160 9.84 -4.01 15.22
N TYR A 161 9.44 -2.99 15.95
CA TYR A 161 10.38 -2.06 16.55
C TYR A 161 10.90 -2.75 17.79
N GLY A 162 12.22 -2.94 17.83
CA GLY A 162 12.90 -3.44 19.01
C GLY A 162 12.37 -2.65 20.19
N GLY A 163 11.53 -3.30 20.99
CA GLY A 163 11.29 -2.89 22.34
C GLY A 163 12.66 -2.96 22.95
N ASN A 164 13.38 -1.84 22.90
CA ASN A 164 14.35 -1.52 23.91
C ASN A 164 13.68 -1.94 25.21
N GLU A 165 14.41 -2.64 26.06
CA GLU A 165 14.13 -2.81 27.48
C GLU A 165 14.03 -1.42 28.15
N TYR A 166 13.09 -0.58 27.71
CA TYR A 166 12.53 0.53 28.46
C TYR A 166 11.50 -0.09 29.41
N GLY A 167 12.08 -0.82 30.36
CA GLY A 167 11.48 -1.28 31.59
C GLY A 167 10.96 -2.72 31.55
N THR A 168 11.39 -3.64 32.42
CA THR A 168 11.63 -3.39 33.85
C THR A 168 10.96 -2.09 34.25
N TYR A 169 9.63 -2.00 34.08
CA TYR A 169 8.90 -1.21 35.07
C TYR A 169 9.53 -1.68 36.38
N PRO A 170 10.21 -0.81 37.15
CA PRO A 170 10.72 -1.23 38.44
C PRO A 170 9.49 -1.84 39.08
N GLU A 171 9.56 -3.16 39.29
CA GLU A 171 8.54 -3.98 39.88
C GLU A 171 7.85 -3.09 40.88
N THR A 172 6.61 -2.66 40.56
CA THR A 172 5.88 -1.73 41.43
C THR A 172 6.00 -2.37 42.77
N ARG A 173 6.77 -1.70 43.65
CA ARG A 173 7.17 -2.20 44.96
C ARG A 173 6.02 -3.07 45.42
N GLN A 174 6.27 -4.37 45.56
CA GLN A 174 5.46 -5.20 46.44
C GLN A 174 5.21 -4.28 47.63
N ALA A 175 3.98 -3.79 47.74
CA ALA A 175 3.59 -2.97 48.86
C ALA A 175 3.70 -3.95 50.01
N ARG A 176 4.89 -4.01 50.60
CA ARG A 176 5.15 -4.67 51.86
C ARG A 176 4.07 -4.07 52.72
N SER A 177 3.07 -4.87 53.04
CA SER A 177 2.10 -4.54 54.05
C SER A 177 2.93 -4.17 55.27
N VAL A 178 3.03 -2.87 55.53
CA VAL A 178 3.57 -2.38 56.78
C VAL A 178 2.52 -2.83 57.77
N GLY A 179 2.75 -4.02 58.32
CA GLY A 179 2.03 -4.48 59.49
C GLY A 179 2.14 -3.36 60.51
N ALA A 180 0.99 -2.86 60.93
CA ALA A 180 0.91 -1.98 62.09
C ALA A 180 1.44 -2.79 63.29
N THR A 181 2.72 -2.57 63.62
CA THR A 181 3.29 -3.08 64.86
C THR A 181 2.74 -2.23 66.00
N THR A 182 1.68 -2.71 66.64
CA THR A 182 1.41 -2.37 68.03
C THR A 182 2.08 -3.42 68.91
N GLY A 183 3.22 -3.03 69.51
CA GLY A 183 3.68 -3.49 70.82
C GLY A 183 4.02 -4.97 71.04
N GLY A 184 5.31 -5.23 71.26
CA GLY A 184 5.77 -6.16 72.30
C GLY A 184 6.17 -7.56 71.83
N GLY A 185 7.48 -7.85 71.88
CA GLY A 185 7.97 -9.22 71.81
C GLY A 185 9.35 -9.37 71.17
N THR A 186 10.37 -9.32 72.00
CA THR A 186 11.76 -9.74 71.74
C THR A 186 11.80 -11.09 71.02
N THR A 187 12.59 -11.24 69.94
CA THR A 187 13.65 -12.25 69.80
C THR A 187 14.45 -12.00 68.51
N THR A 188 15.76 -12.03 68.70
CA THR A 188 16.88 -11.93 67.77
C THR A 188 16.78 -12.88 66.59
N THR A 189 17.01 -12.41 65.35
CA THR A 189 17.65 -13.21 64.29
C THR A 189 18.35 -12.27 63.32
N ALA A 190 19.66 -12.41 63.24
CA ALA A 190 20.55 -11.66 62.37
C ALA A 190 20.39 -12.09 60.91
N TYR A 191 20.36 -11.11 60.00
CA TYR A 191 20.71 -11.32 58.61
C TYR A 191 21.52 -10.13 58.13
N ASN A 192 22.78 -10.41 57.76
CA ASN A 192 23.71 -9.44 57.20
C ASN A 192 23.19 -8.93 55.86
N ASN A 193 23.05 -7.61 55.74
CA ASN A 193 22.80 -6.97 54.46
C ASN A 193 23.97 -6.04 54.15
N VAL A 194 24.77 -6.44 53.15
CA VAL A 194 25.83 -5.61 52.57
C VAL A 194 25.16 -4.49 51.79
N GLN A 195 25.39 -3.26 52.25
CA GLN A 195 24.86 -2.03 51.68
C GLN A 195 25.75 -1.56 50.52
N PRO A 196 25.24 -1.40 49.28
CA PRO A 196 25.93 -0.63 48.27
C PRO A 196 25.66 0.86 48.51
N THR A 197 26.76 1.59 48.72
CA THR A 197 26.83 3.05 48.93
C THR A 197 26.19 3.81 47.77
N ALA A 198 25.04 4.45 48.03
CA ALA A 198 24.42 5.40 47.10
C ALA A 198 25.12 6.77 47.21
N HIS A 199 25.64 7.23 46.08
CA HIS A 199 26.29 8.52 45.92
C HIS A 199 25.22 9.64 45.87
N ASN A 200 25.27 10.56 46.83
CA ASN A 200 24.43 11.75 46.89
C ASN A 200 24.86 12.78 45.83
N VAL A 201 23.98 13.10 44.87
CA VAL A 201 24.11 14.31 44.04
C VAL A 201 23.03 15.28 44.47
N GLY A 202 23.46 16.40 45.05
CA GLY A 202 22.61 17.45 45.58
C GLY A 202 21.77 18.11 44.49
N SER A 203 20.50 18.34 44.81
CA SER A 203 19.62 19.23 44.06
C SER A 203 19.33 20.46 44.92
N THR A 204 19.68 21.62 44.38
CA THR A 204 19.33 22.94 44.89
C THR A 204 17.84 23.22 44.64
N PRO A 205 17.13 23.90 45.56
CA PRO A 205 15.76 24.33 45.33
C PRO A 205 15.75 25.68 44.59
N VAL A 206 15.08 25.75 43.45
CA VAL A 206 14.74 27.03 42.79
C VAL A 206 13.26 27.33 43.01
N ALA A 207 13.05 28.55 43.48
CA ALA A 207 11.82 29.11 43.99
C ALA A 207 10.68 29.19 42.97
N ALA A 208 9.47 29.02 43.48
CA ALA A 208 8.22 29.29 42.80
C ALA A 208 8.07 30.80 42.54
N GLY A 209 7.87 31.17 41.27
CA GLY A 209 7.49 32.50 40.84
C GLY A 209 6.18 32.44 40.06
N THR A 210 5.10 32.90 40.69
CA THR A 210 3.82 33.23 40.06
C THR A 210 3.91 34.55 39.30
N THR A 211 3.61 34.53 38.01
CA THR A 211 3.13 35.72 37.28
C THR A 211 2.21 35.29 36.15
N GLY A 212 1.01 35.86 36.12
CA GLY A 212 0.04 35.64 35.05
C GLY A 212 0.25 36.55 33.84
N VAL A 213 -0.82 36.63 33.04
CA VAL A 213 -1.19 37.65 32.04
C VAL A 213 -1.10 37.23 30.57
N ALA A 214 -2.14 37.68 29.86
CA ALA A 214 -2.34 37.87 28.43
C ALA A 214 -2.85 36.70 27.59
N GLY A 215 -4.15 36.78 27.31
CA GLY A 215 -4.80 36.05 26.24
C GLY A 215 -4.32 36.48 24.86
N ASN A 216 -4.44 35.55 23.92
CA ASN A 216 -4.27 35.82 22.50
C ASN A 216 -5.54 35.47 21.76
N THR A 217 -6.13 36.52 21.20
CA THR A 217 -7.25 36.55 20.28
C THR A 217 -6.93 35.75 19.02
N VAL A 218 -7.75 34.76 18.71
CA VAL A 218 -7.67 34.01 17.45
C VAL A 218 -8.25 34.88 16.34
N GLN A 219 -7.37 35.38 15.47
CA GLN A 219 -7.74 36.14 14.28
C GLN A 219 -8.06 35.14 13.15
N THR A 220 -9.34 34.94 12.89
CA THR A 220 -9.84 34.13 11.77
C THR A 220 -9.61 34.91 10.47
N ALA A 221 -8.56 34.58 9.72
CA ALA A 221 -8.33 35.12 8.40
C ALA A 221 -9.29 34.48 7.40
N ALA A 222 -10.20 35.29 6.86
CA ALA A 222 -11.12 34.93 5.79
C ALA A 222 -10.36 34.63 4.49
N LEU A 223 -10.71 33.51 3.87
CA LEU A 223 -10.20 33.07 2.57
C LEU A 223 -10.89 33.89 1.45
N PRO A 224 -10.16 34.51 0.51
CA PRO A 224 -10.78 35.20 -0.62
C PRO A 224 -11.33 34.18 -1.64
N ALA A 225 -12.60 34.36 -1.98
CA ALA A 225 -13.26 33.63 -3.06
C ALA A 225 -12.65 34.02 -4.41
N HIS A 226 -11.93 33.10 -5.04
CA HIS A 226 -11.47 33.25 -6.42
C HIS A 226 -12.57 32.79 -7.37
N THR A 227 -13.28 33.76 -7.95
CA THR A 227 -14.21 33.53 -9.06
C THR A 227 -13.42 33.25 -10.33
N THR A 228 -13.41 32.01 -10.80
CA THR A 228 -12.85 31.64 -12.11
C THR A 228 -13.96 31.73 -13.16
N THR A 229 -13.99 32.85 -13.87
CA THR A 229 -14.81 33.03 -15.08
C THR A 229 -14.21 32.20 -16.21
N VAL A 230 -14.91 31.16 -16.65
CA VAL A 230 -14.54 30.35 -17.84
C VAL A 230 -15.09 31.06 -19.08
N PRO A 231 -14.26 31.48 -20.05
CA PRO A 231 -14.75 32.01 -21.31
C PRO A 231 -15.32 30.89 -22.18
N ALA A 232 -16.53 31.10 -22.68
CA ALA A 232 -17.20 30.23 -23.63
C ALA A 232 -16.40 30.16 -24.94
N HIS A 233 -16.01 28.95 -25.34
CA HIS A 233 -15.37 28.69 -26.61
C HIS A 233 -16.45 28.48 -27.69
N PRO A 234 -16.50 29.31 -28.76
CA PRO A 234 -17.42 29.08 -29.86
C PRO A 234 -16.96 27.85 -30.67
N THR A 235 -17.81 26.83 -30.68
CA THR A 235 -17.62 25.62 -31.49
C THR A 235 -18.27 25.87 -32.85
N THR A 236 -17.46 26.25 -33.84
CA THR A 236 -17.88 26.24 -35.25
C THR A 236 -16.91 25.33 -36.00
N VAL A 237 -17.29 24.07 -36.20
CA VAL A 237 -16.60 23.16 -37.11
C VAL A 237 -17.40 23.11 -38.42
N PRO A 238 -16.85 23.60 -39.55
CA PRO A 238 -17.48 23.45 -40.86
C PRO A 238 -17.49 21.98 -41.27
N GLY A 239 -18.63 21.53 -41.78
CA GLY A 239 -18.83 20.18 -42.28
C GLY A 239 -17.87 19.84 -43.41
N HIS A 240 -17.11 18.77 -43.24
CA HIS A 240 -16.48 18.07 -44.34
C HIS A 240 -17.42 16.95 -44.85
N PRO A 241 -17.61 16.82 -46.17
CA PRO A 241 -18.40 15.76 -46.77
C PRO A 241 -17.71 14.41 -46.56
N VAL A 242 -18.49 13.45 -46.06
CA VAL A 242 -18.12 12.04 -45.95
C VAL A 242 -18.10 11.42 -47.35
N PRO A 243 -16.98 10.89 -47.86
CA PRO A 243 -17.00 10.03 -49.03
C PRO A 243 -17.54 8.65 -48.62
N ALA A 244 -18.70 8.31 -49.16
CA ALA A 244 -19.25 6.96 -49.11
C ALA A 244 -18.39 6.03 -49.96
N HIS A 245 -17.46 5.31 -49.33
CA HIS A 245 -16.85 4.12 -49.93
C HIS A 245 -17.36 2.88 -49.17
N ALA A 246 -18.44 2.33 -49.70
CA ALA A 246 -18.89 0.98 -49.38
C ALA A 246 -17.93 -0.02 -50.02
N THR A 247 -16.92 -0.46 -49.26
CA THR A 247 -16.12 -1.63 -49.63
C THR A 247 -16.80 -2.86 -49.05
N ALA A 248 -17.48 -3.60 -49.91
CA ALA A 248 -18.01 -4.92 -49.62
C ALA A 248 -16.84 -5.84 -49.21
N ILE A 249 -16.80 -6.25 -47.93
CA ILE A 249 -15.94 -7.35 -47.50
C ILE A 249 -16.69 -8.64 -47.77
N GLN A 250 -16.24 -9.29 -48.83
CA GLN A 250 -16.60 -10.62 -49.27
C GLN A 250 -16.25 -11.62 -48.16
N GLY A 251 -17.27 -12.26 -47.60
CA GLY A 251 -17.13 -13.27 -46.55
C GLY A 251 -16.43 -14.52 -47.08
N HIS A 252 -15.16 -14.71 -46.73
CA HIS A 252 -14.51 -16.01 -46.83
C HIS A 252 -14.91 -16.85 -45.61
N SER A 253 -15.95 -17.67 -45.80
CA SER A 253 -16.29 -18.78 -44.94
C SER A 253 -15.17 -19.82 -44.99
N VAL A 254 -14.28 -19.82 -43.99
CA VAL A 254 -13.29 -20.90 -43.81
C VAL A 254 -14.02 -22.10 -43.24
N GLN A 255 -14.31 -23.05 -44.12
CA GLN A 255 -14.91 -24.34 -43.86
C GLN A 255 -13.91 -25.18 -43.03
N GLY A 256 -14.22 -25.40 -41.76
CA GLY A 256 -13.43 -26.27 -40.88
C GLY A 256 -13.56 -27.76 -41.27
N PRO A 257 -12.54 -28.59 -41.00
CA PRO A 257 -12.53 -29.99 -41.39
C PRO A 257 -13.55 -30.81 -40.60
N ALA A 258 -14.33 -31.61 -41.32
CA ALA A 258 -15.27 -32.58 -40.77
C ALA A 258 -14.51 -33.63 -39.94
N ILE A 259 -14.86 -33.75 -38.67
CA ILE A 259 -14.41 -34.85 -37.80
C ILE A 259 -15.22 -36.09 -38.18
N VAL A 260 -14.56 -37.05 -38.83
CA VAL A 260 -15.11 -38.38 -39.12
C VAL A 260 -14.95 -39.24 -37.87
N HIS A 261 -16.07 -39.56 -37.21
CA HIS A 261 -16.13 -40.60 -36.20
C HIS A 261 -16.21 -41.97 -36.89
N THR A 262 -15.11 -42.71 -36.94
CA THR A 262 -15.12 -44.15 -37.22
C THR A 262 -15.42 -44.88 -35.91
N HIS A 263 -16.63 -45.44 -35.82
CA HIS A 263 -16.97 -46.51 -34.89
C HIS A 263 -16.48 -47.83 -35.51
N GLU A 264 -15.46 -48.46 -34.93
CA GLU A 264 -15.21 -49.88 -35.11
C GLU A 264 -15.94 -50.66 -34.01
N VAL A 265 -16.59 -51.74 -34.43
CA VAL A 265 -17.27 -52.77 -33.64
C VAL A 265 -16.37 -53.99 -33.60
#